data_AF-A0A8H4Z6Q8-F1
#
_entry.id   AF-A0A8H4Z6Q8-F1
#
_cell.length_a   1.000
_cell.length_b   1.000
_cell.length_c   1.000
_cell.angle_alpha   90.00
_cell.angle_beta   90.00
_cell.angle_gamma   90.00
#
_symmetry.space_group_name_H-M   'P 1'
#
loop_
_entity.id
_entity.type
_entity.pdbx_description
1 polymer ?
#
loop_
_entity_poly.entity_id
_entity_poly.type
_entity_poly.pdbx_seq_one_letter_code
_entity_poly.pdbx_strand_id
1 'polypeptide(L)'
;MKAVNFFLSALSLAANLYTTEAAECGGYGVGSDSIGACTDRTGNYKDREIFCTTLVGQGNWKRTCQNGRNSGKCHFEYQGPGMPQQMCWDAYENIINQCFNHQNGGGYHYGTWSLDGHWFAIDRCSA
;
A
#
# COMPACT_ATOMS: atom_id res chain seq x y z
N MET A 1 -0.29 22.26 51.63
CA MET A 1 -0.13 21.31 50.50
C MET A 1 -0.27 22.10 49.21
N LYS A 2 0.80 22.26 48.42
CA LYS A 2 0.77 22.94 47.12
C LYS A 2 0.97 21.89 46.03
N ALA A 3 -0.01 21.77 45.13
CA ALA A 3 0.07 20.89 43.97
C ALA A 3 1.13 21.43 42.99
N VAL A 4 2.02 20.55 42.53
CA VAL A 4 3.00 20.85 41.49
C VAL A 4 2.49 20.23 40.19
N ASN A 5 2.45 21.08 39.16
CA ASN A 5 1.88 20.83 37.85
C ASN A 5 2.58 19.68 37.09
N PHE A 6 1.77 18.80 36.49
CA PHE A 6 2.20 17.87 35.44
C PHE A 6 2.50 18.63 34.15
N PHE A 7 3.74 18.58 33.68
CA PHE A 7 4.07 18.91 32.30
C PHE A 7 3.91 17.65 31.44
N LEU A 8 2.77 17.54 30.75
CA LEU A 8 2.58 16.61 29.64
C LEU A 8 3.03 17.33 28.37
N SER A 9 4.24 17.03 27.90
CA SER A 9 4.69 17.39 26.55
C SER A 9 3.89 16.58 25.54
N ALA A 10 2.84 17.19 24.99
CA ALA A 10 2.09 16.66 23.87
C ALA A 10 2.96 16.69 22.62
N LEU A 11 3.42 15.52 22.17
CA LEU A 11 4.01 15.32 20.85
C LEU A 11 2.88 15.55 19.84
N SER A 12 2.81 16.74 19.26
CA SER A 12 1.91 17.04 18.16
C SER A 12 2.36 16.24 16.94
N LEU A 13 1.75 15.07 16.75
CA LEU A 13 1.82 14.30 15.52
C LEU A 13 1.11 15.12 14.45
N ALA A 14 1.85 15.92 13.70
CA ALA A 14 1.32 16.60 12.53
C ALA A 14 0.97 15.51 11.50
N ALA A 15 -0.29 15.09 11.51
CA ALA A 15 -0.85 14.28 10.45
C ALA A 15 -0.92 15.16 9.20
N ASN A 16 0.13 15.10 8.36
CA ASN A 16 0.04 15.54 6.98
C ASN A 16 -0.89 14.54 6.27
N LEU A 17 -2.20 14.73 6.45
CA LEU A 17 -3.22 14.04 5.69
C LEU A 17 -3.09 14.58 4.26
N TYR A 18 -2.36 13.87 3.41
CA TYR A 18 -2.49 14.06 1.97
C TYR A 18 -3.97 13.90 1.66
N THR A 19 -4.54 14.87 0.93
CA THR A 19 -5.92 14.77 0.44
C THR A 19 -6.08 13.42 -0.24
N THR A 20 -7.05 12.64 0.22
CA THR A 20 -7.23 11.26 -0.23
C THR A 20 -7.73 11.27 -1.67
N GLU A 21 -6.81 11.29 -2.62
CA GLU A 21 -7.12 10.96 -4.01
C GLU A 21 -7.65 9.53 -4.05
N ALA A 22 -8.71 9.29 -4.83
CA ALA A 22 -9.23 7.94 -5.02
C ALA A 22 -8.21 7.11 -5.79
N ALA A 23 -8.05 5.83 -5.42
CA ALA A 23 -7.22 4.92 -6.19
C ALA A 23 -7.98 4.54 -7.48
N GLU A 24 -7.27 4.46 -8.60
CA GLU A 24 -7.83 3.91 -9.83
C GLU A 24 -7.70 2.40 -9.77
N CYS A 25 -8.82 1.69 -9.81
CA CYS A 25 -8.85 0.23 -9.71
C CYS A 25 -9.18 -0.40 -11.06
N GLY A 26 -8.48 -1.47 -11.39
CA GLY A 26 -8.86 -2.31 -12.52
C GLY A 26 -8.49 -3.77 -12.30
N GLY A 27 -8.84 -4.60 -13.27
CA GLY A 27 -8.55 -6.02 -13.19
C GLY A 27 -8.78 -6.71 -14.53
N TYR A 28 -8.08 -7.83 -14.71
CA TYR A 28 -8.24 -8.71 -15.84
C TYR A 28 -8.53 -10.12 -15.32
N GLY A 29 -9.65 -10.67 -15.79
CA GLY A 29 -10.17 -11.95 -15.36
C GLY A 29 -9.30 -13.10 -15.84
N VAL A 30 -8.59 -13.72 -14.90
CA VAL A 30 -8.41 -15.18 -14.87
C VAL A 30 -8.64 -15.65 -13.45
N GLY A 31 -9.87 -15.49 -12.97
CA GLY A 31 -10.35 -16.22 -11.82
C GLY A 31 -10.63 -17.65 -12.21
N SER A 32 -9.62 -18.51 -12.11
CA SER A 32 -9.79 -19.94 -12.27
C SER A 32 -9.44 -20.60 -10.96
N ASP A 33 -10.26 -21.58 -10.55
CA ASP A 33 -9.96 -22.51 -9.44
C ASP A 33 -8.56 -23.16 -9.55
N SER A 34 -7.93 -23.09 -10.74
CA SER A 34 -6.57 -23.58 -11.01
C SER A 34 -5.43 -22.66 -10.57
N ILE A 35 -5.68 -21.39 -10.20
CA ILE A 35 -4.63 -20.45 -9.71
C ILE A 35 -4.32 -20.66 -8.21
N GLY A 36 -5.20 -21.38 -7.49
CA GLY A 36 -5.12 -21.51 -6.03
C GLY A 36 -5.47 -20.20 -5.31
N ALA A 37 -5.36 -20.20 -3.97
CA ALA A 37 -5.68 -19.02 -3.17
C ALA A 37 -4.75 -17.84 -3.53
N CYS A 38 -5.34 -16.74 -4.04
CA CYS A 38 -4.66 -15.46 -4.22
C CYS A 38 -4.22 -14.87 -2.87
N THR A 39 -3.51 -13.74 -2.91
CA THR A 39 -3.08 -13.07 -1.66
C THR A 39 -4.27 -12.42 -0.98
N ASP A 40 -4.35 -12.59 0.33
CA ASP A 40 -5.31 -11.87 1.16
C ASP A 40 -4.85 -10.42 1.44
N ARG A 41 -5.78 -9.65 2.00
CA ARG A 41 -5.54 -8.27 2.42
C ARG A 41 -4.39 -8.15 3.43
N THR A 42 -4.18 -9.16 4.28
CA THR A 42 -3.08 -9.17 5.25
C THR A 42 -1.71 -9.24 4.56
N GLY A 43 -1.57 -10.03 3.50
CA GLY A 43 -0.34 -10.08 2.70
C GLY A 43 -0.01 -8.73 2.05
N ASN A 44 -1.04 -8.02 1.57
CA ASN A 44 -0.86 -6.67 1.01
C ASN A 44 -0.28 -5.69 2.04
N TYR A 45 -0.80 -5.69 3.26
CA TYR A 45 -0.30 -4.80 4.31
C TYR A 45 1.11 -5.16 4.76
N LYS A 46 1.48 -6.45 4.75
CA LYS A 46 2.86 -6.88 5.04
C LYS A 46 3.83 -6.37 3.96
N ASP A 47 3.50 -6.54 2.68
CA ASP A 47 4.30 -6.02 1.59
C ASP A 47 4.42 -4.48 1.66
N ARG A 48 3.30 -3.78 1.91
CA ARG A 48 3.27 -2.32 2.14
C ARG A 48 4.28 -1.92 3.21
N GLU A 49 4.21 -2.55 4.38
CA GLU A 49 5.07 -2.19 5.51
C GLU A 49 6.55 -2.39 5.18
N ILE A 50 6.89 -3.52 4.55
CA ILE A 50 8.27 -3.84 4.17
C ILE A 50 8.78 -2.80 3.16
N PHE A 51 8.05 -2.52 2.09
CA PHE A 51 8.54 -1.63 1.02
C PHE A 51 8.54 -0.16 1.46
N CYS A 52 7.50 0.29 2.16
CA CYS A 52 7.45 1.67 2.64
C CYS A 52 8.51 1.97 3.68
N THR A 53 8.98 0.99 4.45
CA THR A 53 10.06 1.19 5.43
C THR A 53 11.45 1.00 4.82
N THR A 54 11.62 0.10 3.84
CA THR A 54 12.95 -0.20 3.27
C THR A 54 13.36 0.70 2.11
N LEU A 55 12.41 1.34 1.44
CA LEU A 55 12.65 2.12 0.22
C LEU A 55 12.42 3.63 0.41
N VAL A 56 12.27 4.10 1.66
CA VAL A 56 12.13 5.54 1.98
C VAL A 56 13.26 6.33 1.34
N GLY A 57 12.91 7.46 0.72
CA GLY A 57 13.86 8.36 0.09
C GLY A 57 14.44 7.85 -1.23
N GLN A 58 14.12 6.63 -1.67
CA GLN A 58 14.51 6.14 -2.99
C GLN A 58 13.63 6.76 -4.08
N GLY A 59 14.19 6.95 -5.27
CA GLY A 59 13.43 7.33 -6.47
C GLY A 59 12.64 6.15 -7.03
N ASN A 60 12.47 6.09 -8.34
CA ASN A 60 11.69 5.05 -9.00
C ASN A 60 12.14 3.63 -8.60
N TRP A 61 11.18 2.78 -8.26
CA TRP A 61 11.43 1.38 -7.98
C TRP A 61 10.23 0.51 -8.35
N LYS A 62 10.50 -0.73 -8.73
CA LYS A 62 9.54 -1.82 -8.87
C LYS A 62 10.05 -3.00 -8.05
N ARG A 63 9.20 -3.61 -7.25
CA ARG A 63 9.55 -4.75 -6.40
C ARG A 63 8.53 -5.85 -6.55
N THR A 64 9.04 -7.05 -6.79
CA THR A 64 8.26 -8.27 -6.68
C THR A 64 7.77 -8.41 -5.24
N CYS A 65 6.49 -8.73 -5.08
CA CYS A 65 5.89 -8.91 -3.76
C CYS A 65 6.59 -10.03 -2.99
N GLN A 66 6.52 -9.99 -1.67
CA GLN A 66 7.18 -10.99 -0.82
C GLN A 66 6.17 -11.92 -0.15
N ASN A 67 4.91 -11.49 -0.06
CA ASN A 67 3.84 -12.23 0.58
C ASN A 67 2.83 -12.76 -0.45
N GLY A 68 2.25 -13.94 -0.18
CA GLY A 68 1.22 -14.58 -1.01
C GLY A 68 1.74 -15.61 -2.03
N ARG A 69 0.87 -16.49 -2.53
CA ARG A 69 1.22 -17.63 -3.42
C ARG A 69 1.67 -17.22 -4.83
N ASN A 70 1.36 -16.01 -5.27
CA ASN A 70 1.79 -15.44 -6.57
C ASN A 70 2.74 -14.26 -6.39
N SER A 71 3.48 -14.21 -5.27
CA SER A 71 4.46 -13.17 -4.96
C SER A 71 5.42 -12.91 -6.12
N GLY A 72 5.89 -13.97 -6.80
CA GLY A 72 6.75 -13.89 -7.99
C GLY A 72 6.15 -13.28 -9.26
N LYS A 73 4.83 -13.03 -9.32
CA LYS A 73 4.12 -12.38 -10.43
C LYS A 73 3.42 -11.09 -10.02
N CYS A 74 3.65 -10.66 -8.79
CA CYS A 74 3.02 -9.50 -8.17
C CYS A 74 4.06 -8.40 -8.06
N HIS A 75 3.68 -7.14 -8.26
CA HIS A 75 4.58 -6.02 -8.05
C HIS A 75 3.94 -4.89 -7.26
N PHE A 76 4.76 -4.27 -6.42
CA PHE A 76 4.58 -2.91 -5.93
C PHE A 76 5.52 -2.02 -6.72
N GLU A 77 5.06 -0.84 -7.08
CA GLU A 77 5.82 0.09 -7.90
C GLU A 77 5.63 1.52 -7.41
N TYR A 78 6.72 2.27 -7.42
CA TYR A 78 6.73 3.69 -7.14
C TYR A 78 7.50 4.40 -8.25
N GLN A 79 6.95 5.51 -8.71
CA GLN A 79 7.61 6.45 -9.61
C GLN A 79 7.50 7.85 -9.02
N GLY A 80 8.62 8.55 -8.89
CA GLY A 80 8.68 9.88 -8.32
C GLY A 80 10.03 10.19 -7.67
N PRO A 81 10.27 11.46 -7.33
CA PRO A 81 11.48 11.86 -6.63
C PRO A 81 11.40 11.45 -5.14
N GLY A 82 12.40 10.74 -4.63
CA GLY A 82 12.58 10.45 -3.20
C GLY A 82 11.31 10.14 -2.39
N MET A 83 10.89 8.87 -2.37
CA MET A 83 9.63 8.41 -1.78
C MET A 83 9.44 8.85 -0.31
N PRO A 84 8.45 9.70 0.00
CA PRO A 84 8.09 10.03 1.36
C PRO A 84 7.43 8.82 2.04
N GLN A 85 7.88 8.48 3.25
CA GLN A 85 7.40 7.28 3.95
C GLN A 85 5.89 7.31 4.21
N GLN A 86 5.38 8.42 4.76
CA GLN A 86 3.95 8.55 5.05
C GLN A 86 3.09 8.46 3.79
N MET A 87 3.52 9.11 2.71
CA MET A 87 2.82 9.05 1.43
C MET A 87 2.79 7.62 0.87
N CYS A 88 3.87 6.85 1.04
CA CYS A 88 3.87 5.43 0.66
C CYS A 88 2.82 4.63 1.42
N TRP A 89 2.73 4.80 2.75
CA TRP A 89 1.73 4.11 3.55
C TRP A 89 0.32 4.49 3.14
N ASP A 90 0.05 5.79 2.97
CA ASP A 90 -1.28 6.31 2.64
C ASP A 90 -1.72 5.90 1.22
N ALA A 91 -0.81 5.98 0.24
CA ALA A 91 -1.08 5.59 -1.14
C ALA A 91 -1.43 4.11 -1.25
N TYR A 92 -0.59 3.23 -0.68
CA TYR A 92 -0.88 1.80 -0.70
C TYR A 92 -2.06 1.43 0.20
N GLU A 93 -2.32 2.15 1.29
CA GLU A 93 -3.55 1.96 2.06
C GLU A 93 -4.79 2.25 1.22
N ASN A 94 -4.80 3.37 0.48
CA ASN A 94 -5.88 3.71 -0.43
C ASN A 94 -6.07 2.65 -1.51
N ILE A 95 -4.99 2.23 -2.17
CA ILE A 95 -5.04 1.18 -3.20
C ILE A 95 -5.59 -0.13 -2.60
N ILE A 96 -5.07 -0.59 -1.45
CA ILE A 96 -5.50 -1.84 -0.81
C ILE A 96 -6.97 -1.78 -0.41
N ASN A 97 -7.42 -0.67 0.18
CA ASN A 97 -8.78 -0.50 0.65
C ASN A 97 -9.80 -0.41 -0.49
N GLN A 98 -9.43 0.20 -1.62
CA GLN A 98 -10.36 0.47 -2.71
C GLN A 98 -10.32 -0.63 -3.80
N CYS A 99 -9.14 -1.16 -4.11
CA CYS A 99 -8.94 -2.07 -5.25
C CYS A 99 -8.81 -3.55 -4.84
N PHE A 100 -8.57 -3.83 -3.57
CA PHE A 100 -8.34 -5.16 -3.01
C PHE A 100 -9.27 -5.44 -1.82
N ASN A 101 -10.53 -5.03 -1.95
CA ASN A 101 -11.57 -5.06 -0.91
C ASN A 101 -12.32 -6.39 -0.81
N HIS A 102 -12.33 -7.20 -1.87
CA HIS A 102 -12.83 -8.58 -1.85
C HIS A 102 -11.73 -9.50 -1.28
N GLN A 103 -12.15 -10.61 -0.64
CA GLN A 103 -11.29 -11.62 -0.01
C GLN A 103 -11.53 -13.04 -0.55
N ASN A 104 -12.55 -13.19 -1.41
CA ASN A 104 -13.01 -14.46 -1.95
C ASN A 104 -13.40 -14.32 -3.44
N GLY A 105 -12.42 -14.44 -4.33
CA GLY A 105 -12.62 -14.54 -5.77
C GLY A 105 -11.29 -14.42 -6.49
N GLY A 106 -10.80 -15.49 -7.12
CA GLY A 106 -9.53 -15.45 -7.83
C GLY A 106 -9.59 -14.43 -8.97
N GLY A 107 -8.59 -13.57 -9.09
CA GLY A 107 -8.50 -12.62 -10.18
C GLY A 107 -7.20 -11.84 -10.09
N TYR A 108 -6.72 -11.35 -11.23
CA TYR A 108 -5.58 -10.44 -11.23
C TYR A 108 -6.11 -9.02 -11.25
N HIS A 109 -5.78 -8.26 -10.21
CA HIS A 109 -6.21 -6.90 -9.99
C HIS A 109 -5.00 -5.97 -10.03
N TYR A 110 -5.25 -4.73 -10.40
CA TYR A 110 -4.30 -3.67 -10.25
C TYR A 110 -4.96 -2.46 -9.62
N GLY A 111 -4.16 -1.64 -8.95
CA GLY A 111 -4.60 -0.35 -8.48
C GLY A 111 -3.47 0.66 -8.50
N THR A 112 -3.79 1.90 -8.83
CA THR A 112 -2.84 3.00 -8.92
C THR A 112 -3.30 4.19 -8.08
N TRP A 113 -2.34 4.96 -7.59
CA TRP A 113 -2.59 6.19 -6.85
C TRP A 113 -1.50 7.20 -7.17
N SER A 114 -1.85 8.46 -7.33
CA SER A 114 -0.86 9.50 -7.63
C SER A 114 -1.18 10.83 -6.97
N LEU A 115 -0.13 11.54 -6.56
CA LEU A 115 -0.21 12.90 -6.03
C LEU A 115 1.13 13.62 -6.26
N ASP A 116 1.09 14.88 -6.69
CA ASP A 116 2.26 15.77 -6.76
C ASP A 116 3.51 15.17 -7.45
N GLY A 117 3.33 14.41 -8.53
CA GLY A 117 4.43 13.78 -9.27
C GLY A 117 4.95 12.48 -8.65
N HIS A 118 4.28 11.97 -7.63
CA HIS A 118 4.45 10.64 -7.07
C HIS A 118 3.35 9.72 -7.59
N TRP A 119 3.70 8.54 -8.06
CA TRP A 119 2.79 7.52 -8.57
C TRP A 119 3.12 6.19 -7.93
N PHE A 120 2.09 5.47 -7.48
CA PHE A 120 2.17 4.20 -6.80
C PHE A 120 1.28 3.20 -7.52
N ALA A 121 1.71 1.94 -7.60
CA ALA A 121 0.91 0.87 -8.17
C ALA A 121 1.10 -0.46 -7.46
N ILE A 122 0.04 -1.25 -7.45
CA ILE A 122 0.04 -2.67 -7.08
C ILE A 122 -0.56 -3.45 -8.23
N ASP A 123 0.10 -4.51 -8.69
CA ASP A 123 -0.42 -5.48 -9.66
C ASP A 123 -0.30 -6.90 -9.07
N ARG A 124 -1.43 -7.60 -8.83
CA ARG A 124 -1.41 -8.93 -8.20
C ARG A 124 -2.68 -9.75 -8.31
N CYS A 125 -2.54 -11.06 -8.09
CA CYS A 125 -3.65 -11.96 -7.75
C CYS A 125 -4.16 -11.62 -6.34
N SER A 126 -5.42 -11.20 -6.23
CA SER A 126 -6.13 -11.07 -4.95
C SER A 126 -7.39 -11.90 -4.96
N ALA A 127 -7.70 -12.50 -3.81
CA ALA A 127 -8.97 -13.16 -3.57
C ALA A 127 -9.90 -12.10 -3.03
#